data_AF-A0A968JLS2-F1
#
_entry.id   AF-A0A968JLS2-F1
#
_cell.length_a   1.000
_cell.length_b   1.000
_cell.length_c   1.000
_cell.angle_alpha   90.00
_cell.angle_beta   90.00
_cell.angle_gamma   90.00
#
_symmetry.space_group_name_H-M   'P 1'
#
loop_
_entity.id
_entity.type
_entity.pdbx_description
1 polymer ?
#
loop_
_entity_poly.entity_id
_entity_poly.type
_entity_poly.pdbx_seq_one_letter_code
_entity_poly.pdbx_strand_id
1 'polypeptide(L)'
;MRVVREDKKVKGLLYAGTEGGLYVSFNNGDKWEKMNLNLPICPITDLTIQDNDLVVATSGRAFWILDDLSAIQQSKGQMAQKLAIYIPKPTYKFNLNTPDNPPTGNGQNPMNGVIIDYFLPEKMDSMELKLDILDSNGELVRSYSSKKNESAKPYPGGPPADKVLIY
;
A
#
# COMPACT_ATOMS: atom_id res chain seq x y z
N MET A 1 -18.23 7.67 -17.66
CA MET A 1 -17.82 6.65 -16.69
C MET A 1 -18.32 5.30 -17.17
N ARG A 2 -17.52 4.23 -17.03
CA ARG A 2 -17.93 2.86 -17.42
C ARG A 2 -18.43 2.05 -16.24
N VAL A 3 -17.75 2.17 -15.11
CA VAL A 3 -18.04 1.41 -13.89
C VAL A 3 -17.84 2.31 -12.67
N VAL A 4 -18.69 2.12 -11.67
CA VAL A 4 -18.56 2.73 -10.34
C VAL A 4 -18.77 1.63 -9.30
N ARG A 5 -17.98 1.67 -8.22
CA ARG A 5 -18.09 0.80 -7.04
C ARG A 5 -18.00 1.65 -5.79
N GLU A 6 -18.91 1.44 -4.85
CA GLU A 6 -18.80 2.00 -3.50
C GLU A 6 -17.88 1.13 -2.64
N ASP A 7 -17.13 1.77 -1.75
CA ASP A 7 -16.31 1.10 -0.76
C ASP A 7 -17.16 0.27 0.22
N LYS A 8 -16.64 -0.89 0.63
CA LYS A 8 -17.38 -1.82 1.52
C LYS A 8 -17.40 -1.38 2.99
N LYS A 9 -16.51 -0.47 3.40
CA LYS A 9 -16.31 -0.04 4.80
C LYS A 9 -16.65 1.44 5.02
N VAL A 10 -16.42 2.29 4.03
CA VAL A 10 -16.59 3.75 4.12
C VAL A 10 -17.72 4.19 3.18
N LYS A 11 -18.88 4.50 3.77
CA LYS A 11 -20.03 5.01 3.02
C LYS A 11 -19.66 6.29 2.27
N GLY A 12 -20.03 6.36 0.99
CA GLY A 12 -19.79 7.53 0.14
C GLY A 12 -18.38 7.67 -0.43
N LEU A 13 -17.48 6.73 -0.13
CA LEU A 13 -16.22 6.57 -0.84
C LEU A 13 -16.48 5.72 -2.09
N LEU A 14 -16.25 6.31 -3.27
CA LEU A 14 -16.53 5.69 -4.55
C LEU A 14 -15.26 5.55 -5.40
N TYR A 15 -15.16 4.45 -6.13
CA TYR A 15 -14.13 4.19 -7.13
C TYR A 15 -14.77 4.11 -8.51
N ALA A 16 -14.19 4.77 -9.50
CA ALA A 16 -14.72 4.78 -10.87
C ALA A 16 -13.68 4.46 -11.92
N GLY A 17 -14.07 3.58 -12.85
CA GLY A 17 -13.31 3.24 -14.04
C GLY A 17 -13.81 4.01 -15.26
N THR A 18 -12.87 4.55 -16.04
CA THR A 18 -13.15 5.32 -17.27
C THR A 18 -12.23 4.90 -18.40
N GLU A 19 -12.43 5.45 -19.60
CA GLU A 19 -11.46 5.34 -20.72
C GLU A 19 -10.08 5.91 -20.37
N GLY A 20 -10.05 6.89 -19.46
CA GLY A 20 -8.85 7.65 -19.09
C GLY A 20 -8.19 7.19 -17.78
N GLY A 21 -8.58 6.02 -17.24
CA GLY A 21 -8.05 5.46 -16.02
C GLY A 21 -9.00 5.52 -14.81
N LEU A 22 -8.40 5.38 -13.62
CA LEU A 22 -9.06 5.20 -12.33
C LEU A 22 -9.29 6.53 -11.61
N TYR A 23 -10.44 6.67 -10.98
CA TYR A 23 -10.84 7.84 -10.22
C TYR A 23 -11.41 7.42 -8.86
N VAL A 24 -11.29 8.32 -7.88
CA VAL A 24 -11.86 8.17 -6.54
C VAL A 24 -12.70 9.39 -6.20
N SER A 25 -13.78 9.20 -5.46
CA SER A 25 -14.59 10.26 -4.87
C SER A 25 -14.76 10.01 -3.38
N PHE A 26 -14.51 11.03 -2.57
CA PHE A 26 -14.67 10.99 -1.11
C PHE A 26 -15.97 11.65 -0.64
N ASN A 27 -16.83 12.06 -1.56
CA ASN A 27 -18.02 12.85 -1.30
C ASN A 27 -19.22 12.38 -2.13
N ASN A 28 -19.51 11.08 -2.11
CA ASN A 28 -20.66 10.48 -2.78
C ASN A 28 -20.76 10.76 -4.29
N GLY A 29 -19.65 11.06 -4.96
CA GLY A 29 -19.61 11.32 -6.39
C GLY A 29 -19.77 12.80 -6.80
N ASP A 30 -19.84 13.73 -5.84
CA ASP A 30 -19.91 15.17 -6.15
C ASP A 30 -18.61 15.69 -6.78
N LYS A 31 -17.46 15.16 -6.34
CA LYS A 31 -16.13 15.46 -6.88
C LYS A 31 -15.35 14.17 -7.11
N TRP A 32 -14.64 14.11 -8.24
CA TRP A 32 -13.80 13.00 -8.63
C TRP A 32 -12.35 13.44 -8.77
N GLU A 33 -11.45 12.63 -8.24
CA GLU A 33 -10.01 12.85 -8.27
C GLU A 33 -9.35 11.68 -9.01
N LYS A 34 -8.42 11.99 -9.92
CA LYS A 34 -7.73 10.97 -10.70
C LYS A 34 -6.74 10.23 -9.80
N MET A 35 -6.81 8.91 -9.78
CA MET A 35 -5.92 8.06 -8.99
C MET A 35 -4.89 7.41 -9.93
N ASN A 36 -3.66 7.93 -9.91
CA ASN A 36 -2.58 7.51 -10.80
C ASN A 36 -1.44 6.85 -10.01
N LEU A 37 -1.71 5.67 -9.45
CA LEU A 37 -0.78 4.89 -8.62
C LEU A 37 0.09 3.97 -9.48
N ASN A 38 0.83 4.54 -10.43
CA ASN A 38 1.57 3.82 -11.48
C ASN A 38 0.72 2.96 -12.44
N LEU A 39 -0.61 3.00 -12.32
CA LEU A 39 -1.52 2.41 -13.30
C LEU A 39 -1.42 3.18 -14.63
N PRO A 40 -1.12 2.52 -15.76
CA PRO A 40 -1.07 3.20 -17.05
C PRO A 40 -2.45 3.70 -17.46
N ILE A 41 -2.49 4.81 -18.20
CA ILE A 41 -3.73 5.34 -18.77
C ILE A 41 -4.29 4.31 -19.77
N CYS A 42 -5.36 3.63 -19.37
CA CYS A 42 -6.10 2.68 -20.19
C CYS A 42 -7.59 2.65 -19.80
N PRO A 43 -8.44 2.13 -20.70
CA PRO A 43 -9.83 1.87 -20.38
C PRO A 43 -9.96 0.85 -19.25
N ILE A 44 -10.71 1.24 -18.21
CA ILE A 44 -11.12 0.35 -17.13
C ILE A 44 -12.54 -0.14 -17.44
N THR A 45 -12.69 -1.45 -17.56
CA THR A 45 -13.95 -2.11 -17.92
C THR A 45 -14.76 -2.52 -16.71
N ASP A 46 -14.09 -2.93 -15.62
CA ASP A 46 -14.75 -3.34 -14.38
C ASP A 46 -13.85 -3.09 -13.17
N LEU A 47 -14.48 -3.02 -11.99
CA LEU A 47 -13.87 -2.86 -10.68
C LEU A 47 -14.52 -3.85 -9.71
N THR A 48 -13.72 -4.44 -8.82
CA THR A 48 -14.26 -5.16 -7.65
C THR A 48 -13.36 -4.94 -6.44
N ILE A 49 -13.96 -5.04 -5.26
CA ILE A 49 -13.24 -4.95 -3.98
C ILE A 49 -13.27 -6.33 -3.35
N GLN A 50 -12.11 -6.93 -3.11
CA GLN A 50 -11.99 -8.25 -2.50
C GLN A 50 -10.94 -8.18 -1.40
N ASP A 51 -11.30 -8.59 -0.17
CA ASP A 51 -10.41 -8.53 0.99
C ASP A 51 -9.75 -7.16 1.22
N ASN A 52 -10.53 -6.09 1.03
CA ASN A 52 -10.05 -4.70 1.06
C ASN A 52 -9.08 -4.30 -0.06
N ASP A 53 -8.83 -5.16 -1.04
CA ASP A 53 -8.00 -4.86 -2.20
C ASP A 53 -8.89 -4.41 -3.36
N LEU A 54 -8.44 -3.41 -4.13
CA LEU A 54 -9.15 -2.94 -5.31
C LEU A 54 -8.59 -3.63 -6.55
N VAL A 55 -9.41 -4.50 -7.13
CA VAL A 55 -9.10 -5.19 -8.38
C VAL A 55 -9.68 -4.41 -9.55
N VAL A 56 -8.84 -4.12 -10.53
CA VAL A 56 -9.13 -3.27 -11.68
C VAL A 56 -8.98 -4.11 -12.96
N ALA A 57 -10.08 -4.32 -13.67
CA ALA A 57 -10.05 -4.94 -14.99
C ALA A 57 -9.77 -3.87 -16.06
N THR A 58 -8.69 -4.06 -16.82
CA THR A 58 -8.30 -3.12 -17.88
C THR A 58 -8.47 -3.74 -19.26
N SER A 59 -8.66 -2.89 -20.27
CA SER A 59 -8.77 -3.34 -21.66
C SER A 59 -7.37 -3.46 -22.29
N GLY A 60 -7.00 -4.67 -22.71
CA GLY A 60 -5.75 -4.93 -23.44
C GLY A 60 -4.47 -4.89 -22.60
N ARG A 61 -4.61 -4.74 -21.28
CA ARG A 61 -3.57 -4.88 -20.26
C ARG A 61 -4.19 -5.78 -19.18
N ALA A 62 -3.40 -6.53 -18.41
CA ALA A 62 -3.95 -7.50 -17.44
C ALA A 62 -4.82 -6.82 -16.35
N PHE A 63 -5.26 -7.58 -15.36
CA PHE A 63 -5.86 -6.99 -14.16
C PHE A 63 -4.77 -6.34 -13.31
N TRP A 64 -5.13 -5.26 -12.61
CA TRP A 64 -4.30 -4.57 -11.63
C TRP A 64 -4.92 -4.71 -10.25
N ILE A 65 -4.10 -4.86 -9.23
CA ILE A 65 -4.56 -4.95 -7.84
C ILE A 65 -3.85 -3.84 -7.07
N LEU A 66 -4.63 -2.96 -6.45
CA LEU A 66 -4.15 -2.10 -5.39
C LEU A 66 -4.39 -2.85 -4.07
N ASP A 67 -3.31 -3.36 -3.50
CA ASP A 67 -3.35 -4.02 -2.21
C ASP A 67 -3.72 -3.01 -1.12
N ASP A 68 -4.70 -3.40 -0.32
CA ASP A 68 -5.18 -2.69 0.85
C ASP A 68 -5.61 -1.22 0.67
N LEU A 69 -6.93 -1.01 0.59
CA LEU A 69 -7.55 0.32 0.55
C LEU A 69 -7.46 1.11 1.87
N SER A 70 -6.86 0.55 2.93
CA SER A 70 -6.88 1.15 4.28
C SER A 70 -6.34 2.57 4.32
N ALA A 71 -5.25 2.89 3.60
CA ALA A 71 -4.72 4.25 3.56
C ALA A 71 -5.71 5.24 2.91
N ILE A 72 -6.35 4.85 1.80
CA ILE A 72 -7.36 5.67 1.11
C ILE A 72 -8.57 5.88 2.03
N GLN A 73 -9.08 4.80 2.64
CA GLN A 73 -10.22 4.83 3.55
C GLN A 73 -9.96 5.75 4.76
N GLN A 74 -8.77 5.69 5.35
CA GLN A 74 -8.40 6.49 6.52
C GLN A 74 -8.07 7.95 6.17
N SER A 75 -7.54 8.23 4.97
CA SER A 75 -7.23 9.59 4.51
C SER A 75 -8.47 10.49 4.41
N LYS A 76 -9.65 9.90 4.12
CA LYS A 76 -10.90 10.63 3.87
C LYS A 76 -10.75 11.74 2.82
N GLY A 77 -9.88 11.54 1.82
CA GLY A 77 -9.61 12.53 0.77
C GLY A 77 -8.80 13.74 1.24
N GLN A 78 -8.26 13.67 2.46
CA GLN A 78 -7.36 14.67 3.00
C GLN A 78 -5.97 14.07 3.05
N MET A 79 -5.06 14.62 2.26
CA MET A 79 -3.64 14.32 2.45
C MET A 79 -3.25 14.74 3.86
N ALA A 80 -2.65 13.81 4.60
CA ALA A 80 -2.11 14.13 5.90
C ALA A 80 -1.12 15.31 5.74
N GLN A 81 -1.11 16.22 6.70
CA GLN A 81 -0.17 17.36 6.70
C GLN A 81 0.99 17.17 7.68
N LYS A 82 0.89 16.12 8.49
CA LYS A 82 1.85 15.72 9.52
C LYS A 82 2.10 14.22 9.36
N LEU A 83 3.20 13.74 9.96
CA LEU A 83 3.49 12.32 10.02
C LEU A 83 2.26 11.54 10.48
N ALA A 84 1.82 10.59 9.67
CA ALA A 84 0.68 9.75 9.94
C ALA A 84 1.01 8.32 9.55
N ILE A 85 0.57 7.37 10.36
CA ILE A 85 0.61 5.94 10.07
C ILE A 85 -0.83 5.48 9.84
N TYR A 86 -1.03 4.67 8.81
CA TYR A 86 -2.33 4.09 8.50
C TYR A 86 -2.39 2.68 9.05
N ILE A 87 -3.51 2.35 9.70
CA ILE A 87 -3.74 1.00 10.22
C ILE A 87 -3.96 0.08 9.01
N PRO A 88 -3.13 -0.94 8.78
CA PRO A 88 -3.32 -1.84 7.64
C PRO A 88 -4.49 -2.80 7.89
N LYS A 89 -4.96 -3.46 6.83
CA LYS A 89 -5.92 -4.55 6.95
C LYS A 89 -5.37 -5.69 7.81
N PRO A 90 -6.23 -6.46 8.52
CA PRO A 90 -5.79 -7.67 9.21
C PRO A 90 -5.03 -8.58 8.24
N THR A 91 -3.82 -8.97 8.62
CA THR A 91 -2.96 -9.83 7.81
C THR A 91 -2.64 -11.13 8.52
N TYR A 92 -2.35 -12.16 7.74
CA TYR A 92 -2.02 -13.48 8.22
C TYR A 92 -0.54 -13.75 7.99
N LYS A 93 0.11 -14.38 8.97
CA LYS A 93 1.47 -14.86 8.78
C LYS A 93 1.42 -16.09 7.88
N PHE A 94 1.86 -15.92 6.64
CA PHE A 94 2.09 -17.03 5.74
C PHE A 94 3.55 -17.49 5.83
N ASN A 95 3.77 -18.81 5.95
CA ASN A 95 5.08 -19.41 5.77
C ASN A 95 5.22 -19.85 4.31
N LEU A 96 5.13 -18.90 3.38
CA LEU A 96 5.32 -19.20 1.96
C LEU A 96 6.80 -19.09 1.64
N ASN A 97 7.34 -20.13 1.01
CA ASN A 97 8.68 -20.10 0.45
C ASN A 97 8.63 -19.35 -0.90
N THR A 98 8.41 -18.04 -0.84
CA THR A 98 8.38 -17.15 -2.00
C THR A 98 9.83 -16.78 -2.37
N PRO A 99 10.33 -17.19 -3.55
CA PRO A 99 11.63 -16.73 -4.01
C PRO A 99 11.61 -15.21 -4.16
N ASP A 100 12.66 -14.52 -3.68
CA ASP A 100 12.78 -13.05 -3.82
C ASP A 100 12.76 -12.61 -5.29
N ASN A 101 13.21 -13.48 -6.21
CA ASN A 101 13.15 -13.29 -7.66
C ASN A 101 12.38 -14.45 -8.31
N PRO A 102 11.07 -14.32 -8.55
CA PRO A 102 10.33 -15.33 -9.29
C PRO A 102 10.80 -15.40 -10.76
N PRO A 103 10.74 -16.59 -11.40
CA PRO A 103 11.04 -16.73 -12.83
C PRO A 103 10.19 -15.78 -13.68
N THR A 104 10.78 -15.25 -14.76
CA THR A 104 10.11 -14.35 -15.71
C THR A 104 8.80 -14.96 -16.21
N GLY A 105 7.70 -14.19 -16.12
CA GLY A 105 6.37 -14.62 -16.55
C GLY A 105 5.48 -15.15 -15.42
N ASN A 106 6.02 -15.36 -14.21
CA ASN A 106 5.21 -15.62 -13.02
C ASN A 106 4.78 -14.32 -12.36
N GLY A 107 3.58 -14.33 -11.77
CA GLY A 107 3.17 -13.28 -10.83
C GLY A 107 4.05 -13.31 -9.59
N GLN A 108 4.31 -12.14 -9.02
CA GLN A 108 5.03 -12.03 -7.76
C GLN A 108 4.05 -12.27 -6.61
N ASN A 109 4.33 -13.26 -5.78
CA ASN A 109 3.54 -13.47 -4.56
C ASN A 109 3.71 -12.27 -3.62
N PRO A 110 2.69 -11.96 -2.81
CA PRO A 110 2.77 -10.87 -1.84
C PRO A 110 3.94 -11.08 -0.88
N MET A 111 4.52 -9.98 -0.41
CA MET A 111 5.60 -10.03 0.57
C MET A 111 5.12 -10.71 1.85
N ASN A 112 5.96 -11.58 2.42
CA ASN A 112 5.71 -12.13 3.75
C ASN A 112 5.76 -11.00 4.79
N GLY A 113 4.63 -10.71 5.44
CA GLY A 113 4.55 -9.76 6.55
C GLY A 113 3.34 -8.84 6.49
N VAL A 114 3.51 -7.67 7.12
CA VAL A 114 2.52 -6.59 7.17
C VAL A 114 3.08 -5.43 6.36
N ILE A 115 2.31 -4.92 5.40
CA ILE A 115 2.60 -3.65 4.74
C ILE A 115 2.02 -2.55 5.61
N ILE A 116 2.82 -1.53 5.94
CA ILE A 116 2.41 -0.41 6.77
C ILE A 116 2.63 0.85 5.94
N ASP A 117 1.52 1.50 5.56
CA ASP A 117 1.56 2.77 4.88
C ASP A 117 1.69 3.91 5.88
N TYR A 118 2.51 4.90 5.53
CA TYR A 118 2.65 6.13 6.29
C TYR A 118 2.78 7.33 5.36
N PHE A 119 2.41 8.50 5.87
CA PHE A 119 2.63 9.78 5.21
C PHE A 119 3.78 10.49 5.89
N LEU A 120 4.80 10.89 5.12
CA LEU A 120 5.91 11.72 5.57
C LEU A 120 5.81 13.10 4.91
N PRO A 121 5.70 14.21 5.67
CA PRO A 121 5.73 15.54 5.08
C PRO A 121 7.14 15.87 4.56
N GLU A 122 7.23 16.55 3.40
CA GLU A 122 8.50 16.90 2.72
C GLU A 122 9.52 17.58 3.64
N LYS A 123 9.07 18.40 4.59
CA LYS A 123 9.94 19.11 5.54
C LYS A 123 10.66 18.18 6.53
N MET A 124 10.30 16.90 6.60
CA MET A 124 10.90 15.90 7.48
C MET A 124 11.79 14.90 6.74
N ASP A 125 11.99 15.05 5.44
CA ASP A 125 12.80 14.16 4.59
C ASP A 125 14.27 14.01 5.06
N SER A 126 14.79 15.03 5.75
CA SER A 126 16.15 15.03 6.31
C SER A 126 16.25 14.54 7.77
N MET A 127 15.13 14.18 8.41
CA MET A 127 15.11 13.71 9.80
C MET A 127 15.19 12.18 9.88
N GLU A 128 15.74 11.68 10.99
CA GLU A 128 15.69 10.24 11.26
C GLU A 128 14.26 9.81 11.57
N LEU A 129 13.74 8.88 10.79
CA LEU A 129 12.44 8.25 10.97
C LEU A 129 12.63 6.92 11.69
N LYS A 130 11.87 6.70 12.75
CA LYS A 130 11.88 5.44 13.51
C LYS A 130 10.48 4.87 13.58
N LEU A 131 10.34 3.58 13.27
CA LEU A 131 9.10 2.82 13.39
C LEU A 131 9.29 1.74 14.45
N ASP A 132 8.60 1.91 15.58
CA ASP A 132 8.57 0.93 16.66
C ASP A 132 7.26 0.14 16.60
N ILE A 133 7.38 -1.19 16.60
CA ILE A 133 6.27 -2.13 16.63
C ILE A 133 6.22 -2.71 18.04
N LEU A 134 5.13 -2.43 18.75
CA LEU A 134 4.90 -2.90 20.12
C LEU A 134 3.88 -4.05 20.14
N ASP A 135 3.96 -4.89 21.17
CA ASP A 135 2.93 -5.90 21.45
C ASP A 135 1.73 -5.29 22.20
N SER A 136 0.76 -6.12 22.58
CA SER A 136 -0.42 -5.68 23.33
C SER A 136 -0.12 -5.18 24.76
N ASN A 137 1.05 -5.53 25.31
CA ASN A 137 1.51 -5.09 26.64
C ASN A 137 2.37 -3.81 26.56
N GLY A 138 2.67 -3.32 25.36
CA GLY A 138 3.56 -2.18 25.13
C GLY A 138 5.04 -2.54 25.05
N GLU A 139 5.38 -3.83 24.99
CA GLU A 139 6.76 -4.30 24.85
C GLU A 139 7.22 -4.19 23.38
N LEU A 140 8.47 -3.77 23.17
CA LEU A 140 9.04 -3.61 21.83
C LEU A 140 9.27 -4.97 21.16
N VAL A 141 8.53 -5.25 20.09
CA VAL A 141 8.70 -6.44 19.24
C VAL A 141 9.76 -6.21 18.18
N ARG A 142 9.74 -5.03 17.55
CA ARG A 142 10.69 -4.69 16.48
C ARG A 142 10.82 -3.18 16.29
N SER A 143 11.98 -2.74 15.84
CA SER A 143 12.24 -1.36 15.48
C SER A 143 12.89 -1.27 14.09
N TYR A 144 12.54 -0.24 13.33
CA TYR A 144 13.16 0.11 12.05
C TYR A 144 13.57 1.59 12.08
N SER A 145 14.69 1.93 11.42
CA SER A 145 15.16 3.30 11.24
C SER A 145 15.37 3.62 9.76
N SER A 146 15.25 4.89 9.38
CA SER A 146 15.70 5.38 8.08
C SER A 146 17.22 5.46 7.95
N LYS A 147 17.96 5.44 9.06
CA LYS A 147 19.42 5.37 9.02
C LYS A 147 19.87 3.93 8.91
N LYS A 148 20.71 3.67 7.91
CA LYS A 148 21.41 2.39 7.78
C LYS A 148 22.33 2.20 8.98
N ASN A 149 22.28 1.02 9.60
CA ASN A 149 23.22 0.65 10.63
C ASN A 149 24.60 0.36 9.98
N GLU A 150 25.51 1.33 10.00
CA GLU A 150 26.87 1.20 9.43
C GLU A 150 27.75 0.18 10.18
N SER A 151 27.36 -0.21 11.40
CA SER A 151 28.11 -1.16 12.22
C SER A 151 27.78 -2.63 11.90
N ALA A 152 26.74 -2.89 11.10
CA ALA A 152 26.35 -4.24 10.69
C ALA A 152 27.34 -4.79 9.64
N LYS A 153 28.31 -5.58 10.09
CA LYS A 153 29.24 -6.29 9.19
C LYS A 153 28.62 -7.61 8.74
N PRO A 154 28.36 -7.82 7.43
CA PRO A 154 27.96 -9.12 6.94
C PRO A 154 29.14 -10.09 7.09
N TYR A 155 28.87 -11.27 7.65
CA TYR A 155 29.79 -12.40 7.66
C TYR A 155 29.14 -13.58 6.93
N PRO A 156 29.93 -14.51 6.34
CA PRO A 156 29.37 -15.65 5.61
C PRO A 156 28.42 -16.47 6.50
N GLY A 157 27.16 -16.62 6.08
CA GLY A 157 26.11 -17.31 6.85
C GLY A 157 25.43 -16.47 7.94
N GLY A 158 25.75 -15.18 8.06
CA GLY A 158 25.06 -14.26 8.97
C GLY A 158 23.65 -13.88 8.51
N PRO A 159 22.83 -13.33 9.41
CA PRO A 159 21.53 -12.80 9.04
C PRO A 159 21.68 -11.67 8.00
N PRO A 160 20.70 -11.47 7.10
CA PRO A 160 20.72 -10.34 6.17
C PRO A 160 20.74 -9.01 6.93
N ALA A 161 21.26 -7.97 6.28
CA ALA A 161 21.29 -6.62 6.85
C ALA A 161 19.88 -6.15 7.24
N ASP A 162 19.80 -5.31 8.29
CA ASP A 162 18.54 -4.74 8.76
C ASP A 162 17.82 -4.00 7.62
N LYS A 163 16.51 -4.23 7.49
CA LYS A 163 15.68 -3.46 6.56
C LYS A 163 15.62 -2.01 7.03
N VAL A 164 15.92 -1.09 6.13
CA VAL A 164 15.84 0.36 6.37
C VAL A 164 14.48 0.85 5.88
N LEU A 165 13.91 1.83 6.56
CA LEU A 165 12.70 2.50 6.07
C LEU A 165 13.01 3.23 4.77
N ILE A 166 12.20 2.99 3.74
CA ILE A 166 12.29 3.62 2.42
C ILE A 166 11.15 4.62 2.31
N TYR A 167 11.46 5.89 2.09
CA TYR A 167 10.52 6.99 1.90
C TYR A 167 10.90 7.78 0.64
#